data_AF-A0A453E1A5-F1
#
_entry.id   AF-A0A453E1A5-F1
#
_cell.length_a   1.000
_cell.length_b   1.000
_cell.length_c   1.000
_cell.angle_alpha   90.00
_cell.angle_beta   90.00
_cell.angle_gamma   90.00
#
_symmetry.space_group_name_H-M   'P 1'
#
loop_
_entity.id
_entity.type
_entity.pdbx_description
1 polymer ?
#
loop_
_entity_poly.entity_id
_entity_poly.type
_entity_poly.pdbx_seq_one_letter_code
_entity_poly.pdbx_strand_id
1 'polypeptide(L)'
;MTKTLQGYEKALGPWLLSLWKSLNRTNPSLLPRIPDIINPNLNNLGDAKVEVIYYSSDDTPQDSILPDSKKLIGRARSMHPALKFHNDGEPEYMLKMVTNQRLTKKDPERDVRHFELEDPSSAVHYQVGDALEILPSQNPSAVNAFIKRCNLDPDCYISIRAKGGDEVSKSSPVNGLMDRIKLKTFVALTMDVASASPGR
;
A
#
# COMPACT_ATOMS: atom_id res chain seq x y z
N MET A 1 28.02 -18.88 18.95
CA MET A 1 26.91 -18.89 19.93
C MET A 1 26.25 -17.52 19.89
N THR A 2 25.41 -17.29 18.89
CA THR A 2 24.74 -16.02 18.64
C THR A 2 23.32 -16.10 19.17
N LYS A 3 23.08 -15.43 20.31
CA LYS A 3 21.75 -15.25 20.90
C LYS A 3 20.94 -14.29 20.02
N THR A 4 20.03 -14.83 19.22
CA THR A 4 18.99 -14.04 18.54
C THR A 4 17.96 -13.56 19.56
N LEU A 5 17.63 -12.27 19.51
CA LEU A 5 16.64 -11.53 20.30
C LEU A 5 15.18 -11.97 20.02
N GLN A 6 14.92 -13.25 19.80
CA GLN A 6 13.60 -13.78 19.39
C GLN A 6 12.79 -14.38 20.56
N GLY A 7 13.18 -14.09 21.81
CA GLY A 7 12.54 -14.61 23.01
C GLY A 7 11.54 -13.67 23.69
N TYR A 8 11.60 -12.36 23.42
CA TYR A 8 10.89 -11.35 24.23
C TYR A 8 9.38 -11.28 23.90
N GLU A 9 9.00 -11.33 22.62
CA GLU A 9 7.60 -11.18 22.19
C GLU A 9 6.71 -12.37 22.56
N LYS A 10 7.23 -13.61 22.47
CA LYS A 10 6.45 -14.82 22.80
C LYS A 10 6.10 -14.92 24.29
N ALA A 11 6.91 -14.33 25.17
CA ALA A 11 6.65 -14.32 26.61
C ALA A 11 5.75 -13.15 27.04
N LEU A 12 5.87 -11.99 26.39
CA LEU A 12 5.11 -10.78 26.76
C LEU A 12 3.66 -10.81 26.29
N GLY A 13 3.36 -11.37 25.12
CA GLY A 13 2.00 -11.40 24.58
C GLY A 13 0.96 -12.00 25.54
N PRO A 14 1.18 -13.21 26.11
CA PRO A 14 0.25 -13.82 27.05
C PRO A 14 0.10 -13.03 28.36
N TRP A 15 1.20 -12.48 28.88
CA TRP A 15 1.19 -11.67 30.10
C TRP A 15 0.43 -10.35 29.91
N LEU A 16 0.69 -9.65 28.80
CA LEU A 16 0.04 -8.38 28.47
C LEU A 16 -1.47 -8.59 28.26
N LEU A 17 -1.86 -9.69 27.60
CA LEU A 17 -3.26 -10.05 27.43
C LEU A 17 -3.94 -10.37 28.77
N SER A 18 -3.23 -11.06 29.69
CA SER A 18 -3.70 -11.35 31.04
C SER A 18 -3.88 -10.07 31.85
N LEU A 19 -2.91 -9.16 31.79
CA LEU A 19 -2.96 -7.84 32.41
C LEU A 19 -4.16 -7.04 31.88
N TRP A 20 -4.34 -6.99 30.56
CA TRP A 20 -5.43 -6.28 29.92
C TRP A 20 -6.80 -6.81 30.34
N LYS A 21 -6.97 -8.13 30.37
CA LYS A 21 -8.20 -8.78 30.87
C LYS A 21 -8.44 -8.47 32.35
N SER A 22 -7.40 -8.46 33.17
CA SER A 22 -7.52 -8.16 34.60
C SER A 22 -7.92 -6.70 34.82
N LEU A 23 -7.27 -5.75 34.14
CA LEU A 23 -7.60 -4.32 34.22
C LEU A 23 -9.04 -4.06 33.78
N ASN A 24 -9.47 -4.67 32.67
CA ASN A 24 -10.82 -4.48 32.17
C ASN A 24 -11.90 -5.07 33.10
N ARG A 25 -11.56 -6.07 33.92
CA ARG A 25 -12.47 -6.63 34.95
C ARG A 25 -12.49 -5.79 36.22
N THR A 26 -11.33 -5.33 36.69
CA THR A 26 -11.19 -4.62 37.96
C THR A 26 -11.65 -3.17 37.87
N ASN A 27 -11.38 -2.50 36.75
CA ASN A 27 -11.80 -1.12 36.55
C ASN A 27 -12.14 -0.87 35.07
N PRO A 28 -13.37 -1.22 34.65
CA PRO A 28 -13.84 -1.08 33.28
C PRO A 28 -13.93 0.38 32.78
N SER A 29 -13.73 1.37 33.66
CA SER A 29 -13.71 2.80 33.34
C SER A 29 -12.30 3.37 33.12
N LEU A 30 -11.23 2.63 33.47
CA LEU A 30 -9.86 3.06 33.18
C LEU A 30 -9.48 2.92 31.70
N LEU A 31 -10.20 2.07 30.97
CA LEU A 31 -9.90 1.76 29.58
C LEU A 31 -11.01 2.35 28.69
N PRO A 32 -10.66 3.06 27.60
CA PRO A 32 -11.65 3.56 26.67
C PRO A 32 -12.39 2.38 26.04
N ARG A 33 -13.72 2.34 26.18
CA ARG A 33 -14.56 1.36 25.50
C ARG A 33 -14.71 1.77 24.04
N ILE A 34 -15.04 0.81 23.16
CA ILE A 34 -15.29 1.09 21.73
C ILE A 34 -16.34 2.21 21.52
N PRO A 35 -17.41 2.33 22.32
CA PRO A 35 -18.30 3.50 22.29
C PRO A 35 -17.65 4.81 22.76
N ASP A 36 -16.67 4.76 23.67
CA ASP A 36 -15.91 5.93 24.15
C ASP A 36 -14.89 6.41 23.10
N ILE A 37 -14.54 5.56 22.12
CA ILE A 37 -13.75 5.95 20.93
C ILE A 37 -14.60 6.82 20.00
N ILE A 38 -15.93 6.72 20.06
CA ILE A 38 -16.85 7.67 19.40
C ILE A 38 -16.94 8.93 20.28
N ASN A 39 -15.80 9.56 20.54
CA ASN A 39 -15.75 10.82 21.23
C ASN A 39 -16.25 11.91 20.25
N PRO A 40 -17.31 12.68 20.55
CA PRO A 40 -17.71 13.82 19.73
C PRO A 40 -16.60 14.89 19.60
N ASN A 41 -15.55 14.82 20.42
CA ASN A 41 -14.33 15.65 20.35
C ASN A 41 -13.15 14.96 19.65
N LEU A 42 -13.39 13.98 18.75
CA LEU A 42 -12.37 13.50 17.80
C LEU A 42 -11.88 14.59 16.82
N ASN A 43 -12.39 15.81 16.94
CA ASN A 43 -11.88 17.05 16.33
C ASN A 43 -10.39 17.33 16.62
N ASN A 44 -9.76 16.61 17.56
CA ASN A 44 -8.33 16.72 17.87
C ASN A 44 -7.41 15.81 17.03
N LEU A 45 -7.97 14.88 16.24
CA LEU A 45 -7.21 14.33 15.12
C LEU A 45 -7.30 15.41 14.04
N GLY A 46 -6.27 16.25 13.93
CA GLY A 46 -6.27 17.38 13.00
C GLY A 46 -6.82 16.97 11.63
N ASP A 47 -7.51 17.88 10.95
CA ASP A 47 -8.21 17.62 9.69
C ASP A 47 -7.41 16.67 8.80
N ALA A 48 -8.05 15.56 8.40
CA ALA A 48 -7.42 14.62 7.48
C ALA A 48 -6.97 15.40 6.24
N LYS A 49 -5.66 15.44 6.01
CA LYS A 49 -5.05 16.11 4.83
C LYS A 49 -5.46 15.47 3.51
N VAL A 50 -6.25 14.39 3.57
CA VAL A 50 -6.61 13.53 2.47
C VAL A 50 -8.08 13.19 2.61
N GLU A 51 -8.80 13.26 1.51
CA GLU A 51 -10.20 12.87 1.39
C GLU A 51 -10.31 11.71 0.40
N VAL A 52 -11.04 10.67 0.80
CA VAL A 52 -11.34 9.50 -0.04
C VAL A 52 -12.80 9.58 -0.45
N ILE A 53 -13.06 9.62 -1.76
CA ILE A 53 -14.40 9.63 -2.33
C ILE A 53 -14.72 8.21 -2.80
N TYR A 54 -15.86 7.69 -2.36
CA TYR A 54 -16.39 6.38 -2.76
C TYR A 54 -17.47 6.55 -3.81
N TYR A 55 -17.48 5.68 -4.82
CA TYR A 55 -18.47 5.69 -5.89
C TYR A 55 -19.40 4.47 -5.80
N SER A 56 -20.68 4.66 -6.10
CA SER A 56 -21.66 3.57 -6.18
C SER A 56 -21.36 2.68 -7.38
N SER A 57 -21.78 1.41 -7.31
CA SER A 57 -21.63 0.40 -8.36
C SER A 57 -22.26 0.78 -9.71
N ASP A 58 -23.17 1.76 -9.73
CA ASP A 58 -23.85 2.21 -10.94
C ASP A 58 -22.99 3.17 -11.78
N ASP A 59 -21.93 3.74 -11.19
CA ASP A 59 -21.04 4.69 -11.87
C ASP A 59 -19.69 4.05 -12.27
N THR A 60 -19.73 2.78 -12.67
CA THR A 60 -18.53 2.05 -13.13
C THR A 60 -18.01 2.62 -14.45
N PRO A 61 -16.70 2.91 -14.58
CA PRO A 61 -16.08 3.05 -15.88
C PRO A 61 -16.38 1.78 -16.70
N GLN A 62 -16.84 1.94 -17.94
CA GLN A 62 -17.00 0.81 -18.85
C GLN A 62 -15.61 0.19 -19.07
N ASP A 63 -15.35 -0.96 -18.42
CA ASP A 63 -14.11 -1.76 -18.47
C ASP A 63 -13.90 -2.44 -19.86
N SER A 64 -14.37 -1.84 -20.96
CA SER A 64 -14.31 -2.41 -22.30
C SER A 64 -12.91 -2.41 -22.92
N ILE A 65 -11.92 -1.83 -22.23
CA ILE A 65 -10.50 -1.90 -22.58
C ILE A 65 -9.76 -2.23 -21.28
N LEU A 66 -9.18 -3.44 -21.18
CA LEU A 66 -8.28 -3.81 -20.08
C LEU A 66 -7.20 -2.71 -20.01
N PRO A 67 -7.20 -1.86 -18.97
CA PRO A 67 -6.30 -0.73 -18.94
C PRO A 67 -4.86 -1.25 -18.87
N ASP A 68 -4.00 -0.69 -19.70
CA ASP A 68 -2.58 -0.95 -19.69
C ASP A 68 -2.05 -0.83 -18.25
N SER A 69 -1.36 -1.87 -17.79
CA SER A 69 -0.78 -1.94 -16.45
C SER A 69 0.06 -0.71 -16.09
N LYS A 70 0.75 -0.11 -17.07
CA LYS A 70 1.50 1.14 -16.87
C LYS A 70 0.58 2.31 -16.48
N LYS A 71 -0.55 2.47 -17.19
CA LYS A 71 -1.57 3.49 -16.91
C LYS A 71 -2.25 3.28 -15.56
N LEU A 72 -2.53 2.03 -15.19
CA LEU A 72 -3.10 1.72 -13.87
C LEU A 72 -2.15 2.12 -12.75
N ILE A 73 -0.86 1.84 -12.89
CA ILE A 73 0.16 2.23 -11.91
C ILE A 73 0.26 3.75 -11.82
N GLY A 74 0.34 4.45 -12.95
CA GLY A 74 0.37 5.91 -12.99
C GLY A 74 -0.82 6.53 -12.29
N ARG A 75 -2.03 6.09 -12.62
CA ARG A 75 -3.28 6.52 -11.99
C ARG A 75 -3.30 6.29 -10.48
N ALA A 76 -2.91 5.09 -10.03
CA ALA A 76 -2.86 4.80 -8.59
C ALA A 76 -1.86 5.71 -7.86
N ARG A 77 -0.69 5.92 -8.46
CA ARG A 77 0.40 6.73 -7.89
C ARG A 77 0.05 8.22 -7.88
N SER A 78 -0.56 8.77 -8.92
CA SER A 78 -0.96 10.18 -8.99
C SER A 78 -1.97 10.59 -7.91
N MET A 79 -2.79 9.63 -7.46
CA MET A 79 -3.72 9.82 -6.33
C MET A 79 -3.04 9.80 -4.96
N HIS A 80 -1.77 9.45 -4.85
CA HIS A 80 -1.10 9.31 -3.56
C HIS A 80 -0.56 10.68 -3.07
N PRO A 81 -1.14 11.26 -2.00
CA PRO A 81 -0.92 12.66 -1.63
C PRO A 81 0.48 12.96 -1.07
N ALA A 82 1.20 11.93 -0.60
CA ALA A 82 2.52 12.07 -0.01
C ALA A 82 3.68 11.63 -0.93
N LEU A 83 3.40 11.05 -2.09
CA LEU A 83 4.46 10.58 -2.98
C LEU A 83 4.79 11.67 -3.99
N LYS A 84 6.01 12.21 -3.91
CA LYS A 84 6.59 13.04 -4.96
C LYS A 84 7.35 12.12 -5.89
N PHE A 85 6.94 12.04 -7.14
CA PHE A 85 7.66 11.30 -8.17
C PHE A 85 8.51 12.28 -8.98
N HIS A 86 9.64 11.81 -9.50
CA HIS A 86 10.46 12.61 -10.42
C HIS A 86 9.80 12.80 -11.81
N ASN A 87 8.72 12.07 -12.09
CA ASN A 87 7.98 12.06 -13.36
C ASN A 87 6.46 12.02 -13.09
N ASP A 88 5.60 11.95 -14.11
CA ASP A 88 4.11 11.96 -14.01
C ASP A 88 3.49 10.77 -13.23
N GLY A 89 4.29 9.96 -12.53
CA GLY A 89 3.87 8.81 -11.72
C GLY A 89 3.82 7.48 -12.47
N GLU A 90 3.80 7.50 -13.80
CA GLU A 90 3.86 6.29 -14.63
C GLU A 90 5.28 5.67 -14.65
N PRO A 91 5.40 4.33 -14.57
CA PRO A 91 6.68 3.65 -14.79
C PRO A 91 7.24 3.97 -16.17
N GLU A 92 8.45 4.49 -16.24
CA GLU A 92 9.05 4.89 -17.52
C GLU A 92 9.21 3.70 -18.46
N TYR A 93 9.70 2.58 -17.92
CA TYR A 93 9.99 1.36 -18.67
C TYR A 93 9.30 0.13 -18.05
N MET A 94 8.79 -0.75 -18.90
CA MET A 94 8.35 -2.10 -18.51
C MET A 94 9.35 -3.11 -19.06
N LEU A 95 10.41 -3.37 -18.28
CA LEU A 95 11.44 -4.33 -18.64
C LEU A 95 10.95 -5.76 -18.48
N LYS A 96 11.36 -6.63 -19.39
CA LYS A 96 11.05 -8.06 -19.35
C LYS A 96 12.13 -8.80 -18.58
N MET A 97 11.75 -9.51 -17.51
CA MET A 97 12.69 -10.41 -16.84
C MET A 97 12.94 -11.65 -17.72
N VAL A 98 14.15 -11.77 -18.26
CA VAL A 98 14.55 -12.89 -19.13
C VAL A 98 15.29 -13.97 -18.37
N THR A 99 16.00 -13.59 -17.29
CA THR A 99 16.71 -14.54 -16.43
C THR A 99 16.35 -14.32 -14.97
N ASN A 100 16.13 -15.41 -14.25
CA ASN A 100 15.96 -15.46 -12.80
C ASN A 100 16.70 -16.68 -12.26
N GLN A 101 18.00 -16.50 -12.03
CA GLN A 101 18.90 -17.58 -11.66
C GLN A 101 19.25 -17.52 -10.18
N ARG A 102 19.06 -18.64 -9.48
CA ARG A 102 19.58 -18.77 -8.12
C ARG A 102 21.09 -18.95 -8.13
N LEU A 103 21.80 -18.13 -7.38
CA LEU A 103 23.27 -18.21 -7.22
C LEU A 103 23.68 -19.07 -6.02
N THR A 104 22.76 -19.26 -5.07
CA THR A 104 23.00 -20.05 -3.85
C THR A 104 22.71 -21.53 -4.05
N LYS A 105 23.39 -22.38 -3.25
CA LYS A 105 23.14 -23.83 -3.22
C LYS A 105 21.71 -24.14 -2.75
N LYS A 106 21.28 -25.39 -2.86
CA LYS A 106 19.86 -25.77 -2.68
C LYS A 106 19.29 -25.47 -1.28
N ASP A 107 20.14 -25.54 -0.24
CA ASP A 107 19.75 -25.36 1.16
C ASP A 107 20.59 -24.29 1.91
N PRO A 108 20.50 -23.01 1.52
CA PRO A 108 21.25 -21.93 2.13
C PRO A 108 20.38 -21.13 3.11
N GLU A 109 21.02 -20.52 4.09
CA GLU A 109 20.39 -19.56 5.02
C GLU A 109 19.79 -18.33 4.30
N ARG A 110 20.24 -18.04 3.07
CA ARG A 110 19.82 -16.88 2.26
C ARG A 110 19.60 -17.26 0.80
N ASP A 111 18.54 -16.75 0.19
CA ASP A 111 18.28 -16.92 -1.25
C ASP A 111 18.84 -15.72 -2.03
N VAL A 112 20.03 -15.88 -2.64
CA VAL A 112 20.63 -14.87 -3.53
C VAL A 112 20.38 -15.26 -4.99
N ARG A 113 19.93 -14.28 -5.79
CA ARG A 113 19.55 -14.46 -7.20
C ARG A 113 20.19 -13.42 -8.12
N HIS A 114 20.41 -13.83 -9.36
CA HIS A 114 20.79 -13.01 -10.51
C HIS A 114 19.56 -12.80 -11.40
N PHE A 115 19.30 -11.54 -11.75
CA PHE A 115 18.21 -11.16 -12.64
C PHE A 115 18.77 -10.49 -13.89
N GLU A 116 18.18 -10.81 -15.04
CA GLU A 116 18.44 -10.08 -16.29
C GLU A 116 17.12 -9.50 -16.77
N LEU A 117 17.16 -8.21 -17.08
CA LEU A 117 16.02 -7.42 -17.51
C LEU A 117 16.32 -6.91 -18.92
N GLU A 118 15.50 -7.34 -19.88
CA GLU A 118 15.57 -6.92 -21.27
C GLU A 118 14.62 -5.74 -21.50
N ASP A 119 15.09 -4.71 -22.21
CA ASP A 119 14.24 -3.65 -22.73
C ASP A 119 13.84 -3.96 -24.17
N PRO A 120 12.58 -4.35 -24.45
CA PRO A 120 12.14 -4.64 -25.82
C PRO A 120 12.18 -3.41 -26.74
N SER A 121 12.19 -2.20 -26.17
CA SER A 121 12.20 -0.94 -26.91
C SER A 121 13.60 -0.41 -27.19
N SER A 122 14.63 -0.98 -26.55
CA SER A 122 16.03 -0.50 -26.60
C SER A 122 16.17 1.01 -26.34
N ALA A 123 15.27 1.59 -25.54
CA ALA A 123 15.23 3.00 -25.21
C ALA A 123 16.00 3.32 -23.92
N VAL A 124 16.27 2.33 -23.07
CA VAL A 124 17.05 2.50 -21.83
C VAL A 124 18.54 2.63 -22.14
N HIS A 125 19.13 3.72 -21.68
CA HIS A 125 20.57 3.97 -21.74
C HIS A 125 21.13 3.95 -20.32
N TYR A 126 22.18 3.18 -20.07
CA TYR A 126 22.81 3.08 -18.76
C TYR A 126 24.31 2.77 -18.88
N GLN A 127 25.05 3.01 -17.80
CA GLN A 127 26.45 2.68 -17.63
C GLN A 127 26.68 1.80 -16.41
N VAL A 128 27.83 1.13 -16.37
CA VAL A 128 28.23 0.33 -15.21
C VAL A 128 28.41 1.26 -14.00
N GLY A 129 27.67 0.98 -12.94
CA GLY A 129 27.64 1.80 -11.73
C GLY A 129 26.32 2.57 -11.54
N ASP A 130 25.48 2.65 -12.57
CA ASP A 130 24.15 3.25 -12.46
C ASP A 130 23.23 2.40 -11.55
N ALA A 131 22.27 3.08 -10.92
CA ALA A 131 21.27 2.44 -10.07
C ALA A 131 19.96 2.22 -10.85
N LEU A 132 19.36 1.04 -10.66
CA LEU A 132 18.04 0.71 -11.18
C LEU A 132 17.00 0.76 -10.05
N GLU A 133 16.01 1.64 -10.18
CA GLU A 133 14.82 1.61 -9.33
C GLU A 133 13.84 0.56 -9.86
N ILE A 134 13.34 -0.30 -8.97
CA ILE A 134 12.34 -1.33 -9.29
C ILE A 134 11.09 -1.03 -8.46
N LEU A 135 9.94 -1.00 -9.11
CA LEU A 135 8.64 -0.92 -8.44
C LEU A 135 8.12 -2.34 -8.17
N PRO A 136 8.19 -2.87 -6.93
CA PRO A 136 7.67 -4.19 -6.62
C PRO A 136 6.15 -4.19 -6.54
N SER A 137 5.54 -5.34 -6.78
CA SER A 137 4.13 -5.59 -6.48
C SER A 137 3.95 -6.21 -5.11
N GLN A 138 2.81 -5.92 -4.47
CA GLN A 138 2.46 -6.48 -3.17
C GLN A 138 2.01 -7.95 -3.28
N ASN A 139 2.24 -8.73 -2.22
CA ASN A 139 1.73 -10.09 -2.13
C ASN A 139 0.18 -10.07 -2.12
N PRO A 140 -0.50 -10.72 -3.08
CA PRO A 140 -1.97 -10.70 -3.16
C PRO A 140 -2.67 -11.22 -1.90
N SER A 141 -2.06 -12.18 -1.20
CA SER A 141 -2.59 -12.72 0.05
C SER A 141 -2.53 -11.69 1.18
N ALA A 142 -1.48 -10.88 1.25
CA ALA A 142 -1.35 -9.80 2.23
C ALA A 142 -2.38 -8.70 1.96
N VAL A 143 -2.58 -8.32 0.69
CA VAL A 143 -3.61 -7.35 0.28
C VAL A 143 -5.00 -7.84 0.66
N ASN A 144 -5.35 -9.10 0.34
CA ASN A 144 -6.65 -9.66 0.70
C ASN A 144 -6.86 -9.72 2.23
N ALA A 145 -5.82 -10.08 2.99
CA ALA A 145 -5.87 -10.09 4.45
C ALA A 145 -6.09 -8.69 5.04
N PHE A 146 -5.43 -7.67 4.46
CA PHE A 146 -5.62 -6.26 4.84
C PHE A 146 -7.06 -5.81 4.59
N ILE A 147 -7.58 -6.00 3.38
CA ILE A 147 -8.95 -5.62 3.00
C ILE A 147 -9.97 -6.28 3.94
N LYS A 148 -9.82 -7.58 4.20
CA LYS A 148 -10.68 -8.32 5.12
C LYS A 148 -10.60 -7.78 6.55
N ARG A 149 -9.40 -7.48 7.04
CA ARG A 149 -9.18 -6.96 8.39
C ARG A 149 -9.83 -5.59 8.59
N CYS A 150 -9.81 -4.76 7.56
CA CYS A 150 -10.38 -3.40 7.59
C CYS A 150 -11.86 -3.36 7.22
N ASN A 151 -12.49 -4.50 6.91
CA ASN A 151 -13.89 -4.59 6.49
C ASN A 151 -14.20 -3.65 5.31
N LEU A 152 -13.32 -3.64 4.32
CA LEU A 152 -13.42 -2.80 3.12
C LEU A 152 -14.00 -3.60 1.95
N ASP A 153 -14.73 -2.92 1.06
CA ASP A 153 -15.20 -3.50 -0.20
C ASP A 153 -14.08 -3.44 -1.26
N PRO A 154 -13.51 -4.58 -1.70
CA PRO A 154 -12.42 -4.60 -2.67
C PRO A 154 -12.80 -4.05 -4.06
N ASP A 155 -14.08 -4.17 -4.45
CA ASP A 155 -14.56 -3.84 -5.79
C ASP A 155 -15.15 -2.43 -5.88
N CYS A 156 -15.27 -1.74 -4.76
CA CYS A 156 -15.66 -0.35 -4.72
C CYS A 156 -14.63 0.53 -5.44
N TYR A 157 -15.11 1.44 -6.28
CA TYR A 157 -14.29 2.44 -6.93
C TYR A 157 -14.07 3.63 -6.00
N ILE A 158 -12.83 4.11 -5.96
CA ILE A 158 -12.43 5.25 -5.13
C ILE A 158 -11.63 6.29 -5.92
N SER A 159 -11.59 7.51 -5.40
CA SER A 159 -10.60 8.53 -5.75
C SER A 159 -10.08 9.19 -4.47
N ILE A 160 -8.84 9.68 -4.50
CA ILE A 160 -8.17 10.28 -3.35
C ILE A 160 -7.68 11.67 -3.72
N ARG A 161 -7.95 12.67 -2.86
CA ARG A 161 -7.54 14.06 -3.04
C ARG A 161 -6.97 14.68 -1.77
N ALA A 162 -6.08 15.65 -1.89
CA ALA A 162 -5.58 16.41 -0.75
C ALA A 162 -6.61 17.45 -0.27
N LYS A 163 -6.77 17.60 1.06
CA LYS A 163 -7.67 18.56 1.70
C LYS A 163 -6.87 19.83 2.05
N GLY A 164 -6.93 20.85 1.19
CA GLY A 164 -6.40 22.20 1.44
C GLY A 164 -5.11 22.58 0.67
N GLY A 165 -5.28 23.13 -0.54
CA GLY A 165 -4.40 24.14 -1.17
C GLY A 165 -3.12 23.68 -1.90
N ASP A 166 -3.17 23.53 -3.23
CA ASP A 166 -2.65 24.56 -4.15
C ASP A 166 -3.30 24.39 -5.54
N GLU A 167 -3.69 25.49 -6.19
CA GLU A 167 -4.14 25.49 -7.59
C GLU A 167 -2.94 25.22 -8.52
N VAL A 168 -2.99 24.11 -9.26
CA VAL A 168 -2.53 23.82 -10.65
C VAL A 168 -2.51 22.28 -10.70
N SER A 169 -3.45 21.59 -11.30
CA SER A 169 -3.92 21.77 -12.67
C SER A 169 -5.45 21.75 -12.75
N LYS A 170 -5.99 22.72 -13.49
CA LYS A 170 -7.33 22.60 -14.07
C LYS A 170 -7.29 21.47 -15.11
N SER A 171 -7.34 20.21 -14.69
CA SER A 171 -8.06 19.23 -15.49
C SER A 171 -9.53 19.37 -15.09
N SER A 172 -10.32 19.75 -16.09
CA SER A 172 -11.76 19.95 -16.03
C SER A 172 -12.49 18.86 -15.19
N PRO A 173 -13.64 19.17 -14.55
CA PRO A 173 -14.52 18.17 -13.92
C PRO A 173 -14.99 17.05 -14.87
N VAL A 174 -14.67 17.16 -16.16
CA VAL A 174 -15.00 16.24 -17.25
C VAL A 174 -14.19 14.93 -17.21
N ASN A 175 -13.11 14.82 -16.42
CA ASN A 175 -12.32 13.57 -16.32
C ASN A 175 -12.71 12.64 -15.15
N GLY A 176 -13.77 12.93 -14.40
CA GLY A 176 -14.09 12.24 -13.14
C GLY A 176 -14.31 10.72 -13.19
N LEU A 177 -14.41 10.11 -14.38
CA LEU A 177 -14.48 8.65 -14.57
C LEU A 177 -13.08 8.00 -14.79
N MET A 178 -12.13 8.77 -15.34
CA MET A 178 -10.77 8.33 -15.66
C MET A 178 -9.81 8.38 -14.46
N ASP A 179 -10.27 8.89 -13.32
CA ASP A 179 -9.50 8.99 -12.07
C ASP A 179 -10.00 8.07 -10.95
N ARG A 180 -10.99 7.21 -11.21
CA ARG A 180 -11.50 6.19 -10.26
C ARG A 180 -10.80 4.83 -10.33
N ILE A 181 -10.21 4.34 -9.26
CA ILE A 181 -9.57 3.01 -9.26
C ILE A 181 -10.28 2.09 -8.27
N LYS A 182 -10.34 0.78 -8.56
CA LYS A 182 -10.81 -0.19 -7.57
C LYS A 182 -9.96 -0.09 -6.30
N LEU A 183 -10.61 -0.10 -5.14
CA LEU A 183 -9.95 -0.01 -3.85
C LEU A 183 -8.84 -1.05 -3.70
N LYS A 184 -9.13 -2.31 -4.09
CA LYS A 184 -8.13 -3.38 -4.05
C LYS A 184 -6.90 -3.08 -4.89
N THR A 185 -7.09 -2.53 -6.09
CA THR A 185 -5.99 -2.17 -6.99
C THR A 185 -5.18 -1.02 -6.42
N PHE A 186 -5.83 0.00 -5.85
CA PHE A 186 -5.12 1.08 -5.17
C PHE A 186 -4.23 0.54 -4.05
N VAL A 187 -4.80 -0.25 -3.12
CA VAL A 187 -4.06 -0.86 -2.00
C VAL A 187 -2.86 -1.67 -2.51
N ALA A 188 -3.05 -2.48 -3.55
CA ALA A 188 -1.99 -3.33 -4.09
C ALA A 188 -0.82 -2.56 -4.73
N LEU A 189 -1.07 -1.37 -5.27
CA LEU A 189 -0.10 -0.59 -6.04
C LEU A 189 0.57 0.52 -5.23
N THR A 190 -0.04 1.00 -4.15
CA THR A 190 0.42 2.20 -3.45
C THR A 190 0.70 2.00 -1.97
N MET A 191 0.09 0.99 -1.34
CA MET A 191 0.19 0.79 0.10
C MET A 191 1.15 -0.35 0.43
N ASP A 192 2.00 -0.12 1.42
CA ASP A 192 2.75 -1.19 2.04
C ASP A 192 1.91 -1.85 3.15
N VAL A 193 1.33 -3.01 2.82
CA VAL A 193 0.46 -3.77 3.72
C VAL A 193 1.18 -4.94 4.39
N ALA A 194 2.41 -5.23 3.96
CA ALA A 194 3.17 -6.40 4.36
C ALA A 194 4.33 -6.06 5.29
N SER A 195 4.77 -4.79 5.34
CA SER A 195 5.75 -4.38 6.34
C SER A 195 5.20 -4.57 7.74
N ALA A 196 6.01 -5.21 8.57
CA ALA A 196 5.83 -5.13 10.00
C ALA A 196 6.07 -3.66 10.38
N SER A 197 5.02 -2.95 10.80
CA SER A 197 5.24 -1.88 11.76
C SER A 197 6.09 -2.47 12.89
N PRO A 198 7.16 -1.82 13.36
CA PRO A 198 8.13 -2.37 14.33
C PRO A 198 7.57 -2.92 15.66
N GLY A 199 6.25 -2.99 15.85
CA GLY A 199 5.58 -3.58 17.00
C GLY A 199 4.67 -4.75 16.63
N ARG A 200 5.20 -5.81 16.01
CA ARG A 200 4.49 -7.08 15.84
C ARG A 200 5.33 -8.27 16.25
#